data_AF-A0A7C8HW77-F1
#
_entry.id   AF-A0A7C8HW77-F1
#
_cell.length_a   1.000
_cell.length_b   1.000
_cell.length_c   1.000
_cell.angle_alpha   90.00
_cell.angle_beta   90.00
_cell.angle_gamma   90.00
#
_symmetry.space_group_name_H-M   'P 1'
#
loop_
_entity.id
_entity.type
_entity.pdbx_description
1 polymer ?
#
loop_
_entity_poly.entity_id
_entity_poly.type
_entity_poly.pdbx_seq_one_letter_code
_entity_poly.pdbx_strand_id
1 'polypeptide(L)'
;MLKDLGAAVGSVFKQRLENPIWSTFVLTWSIVNWKLLAFLFFSAQSTLTKLNIIDEKYSDPLHLWILPIFISAIYLFMMPTLIAFRDEQIKGAKIRALASQGAVETERYTYKLEAAEMEHRLLNTKSGNKERQDLLSELETVKEALEAATKHNHQLIEEVKHKTADYYTCQNNLKENEKKMLELLNGAEKDFTELDSKIKARCQETDASMDFLLLEYEKLLKEFKKQKSETSILVSDLNKLTKADQIPSSKILNILAKNGLKAIRDAVLFTS
;
A
#
# COMPACT_ATOMS: atom_id res chain seq x y z
N MET A 1 16.46 99.19 -53.34
CA MET A 1 17.22 99.10 -54.60
C MET A 1 18.57 98.39 -54.44
N LEU A 2 19.58 98.93 -53.76
CA LEU A 2 20.89 98.23 -53.62
C LEU A 2 20.82 96.89 -52.86
N LYS A 3 19.95 96.79 -51.84
CA LYS A 3 19.70 95.54 -51.11
C LYS A 3 18.99 94.48 -51.97
N ASP A 4 18.02 94.91 -52.78
CA ASP A 4 17.24 94.02 -53.64
C ASP A 4 18.10 93.47 -54.80
N LEU A 5 19.04 94.28 -55.30
CA LEU A 5 20.00 93.86 -56.31
C LEU A 5 21.02 92.85 -55.75
N GLY A 6 21.50 93.07 -54.52
CA GLY A 6 22.36 92.12 -53.82
C GLY A 6 21.66 90.77 -53.54
N ALA A 7 20.39 90.81 -53.15
CA ALA A 7 19.59 89.60 -52.93
C ALA A 7 19.31 88.82 -54.22
N ALA A 8 19.03 89.52 -55.33
CA ALA A 8 18.81 88.91 -56.65
C ALA A 8 20.09 88.30 -57.24
N VAL A 9 21.25 88.93 -57.05
CA VAL A 9 22.54 88.37 -57.46
C VAL A 9 22.89 87.17 -56.59
N GLY A 10 22.73 87.28 -55.27
CA GLY A 10 23.00 86.19 -54.33
C GLY A 10 22.17 84.93 -54.57
N SER A 11 20.89 85.06 -54.93
CA SER A 11 20.02 83.91 -55.21
C SER A 11 20.41 83.16 -56.49
N VAL A 12 20.80 83.88 -57.55
CA VAL A 12 21.30 83.28 -58.80
C VAL A 12 22.64 82.59 -58.59
N PHE A 13 23.55 83.19 -57.80
CA PHE A 13 24.82 82.55 -57.44
C PHE A 13 24.60 81.28 -56.62
N LYS A 14 23.68 81.30 -55.66
CA LYS A 14 23.34 80.12 -54.85
C LYS A 14 22.81 78.98 -55.72
N GLN A 15 21.86 79.28 -56.61
CA GLN A 15 21.27 78.27 -57.51
C GLN A 15 22.31 77.66 -58.46
N ARG A 16 23.31 78.43 -58.92
CA ARG A 16 24.38 77.93 -59.78
C ARG A 16 25.42 77.13 -58.99
N LEU A 17 25.73 77.53 -57.76
CA LEU A 17 26.66 76.79 -56.89
C LEU A 17 26.07 75.45 -56.40
N GLU A 18 24.75 75.30 -56.37
CA GLU A 18 24.11 74.00 -56.11
C GLU A 18 24.36 72.98 -57.23
N ASN A 19 24.68 73.42 -58.45
CA ASN A 19 25.07 72.51 -59.53
C ASN A 19 26.54 72.08 -59.33
N PRO A 20 26.83 70.76 -59.21
CA PRO A 20 28.18 70.25 -58.97
C PRO A 20 29.21 70.65 -60.04
N ILE A 21 28.77 70.81 -61.29
CA ILE A 21 29.66 71.21 -62.39
C ILE A 21 30.13 72.65 -62.18
N TRP A 22 29.18 73.55 -61.90
CA TRP A 22 29.47 74.96 -61.72
C TRP A 22 30.25 75.23 -60.44
N SER A 23 29.91 74.58 -59.32
CA SER A 23 30.68 74.72 -58.08
C SER A 23 32.10 74.18 -58.21
N THR A 24 32.28 73.01 -58.83
CA THR A 24 33.62 72.45 -59.09
C THR A 24 34.41 73.36 -60.02
N PHE A 25 33.79 73.88 -61.09
CA PHE A 25 34.45 74.79 -62.01
C PHE A 25 34.85 76.10 -61.32
N VAL A 26 33.97 76.73 -60.56
CA VAL A 26 34.26 77.98 -59.83
C VAL A 26 35.38 77.75 -58.80
N LEU A 27 35.35 76.65 -58.07
CA LEU A 27 36.40 76.30 -57.10
C LEU A 27 37.75 76.09 -57.80
N THR A 28 37.76 75.29 -58.87
CA THR A 28 38.96 75.01 -59.66
C THR A 28 39.52 76.29 -60.30
N TRP A 29 38.65 77.11 -60.89
CA TRP A 29 39.00 78.39 -61.49
C TRP A 29 39.61 79.33 -60.45
N SER A 30 39.04 79.38 -59.25
CA SER A 30 39.57 80.19 -58.14
C SER A 30 40.93 79.69 -57.66
N ILE A 31 41.13 78.37 -57.60
CA ILE A 31 42.42 77.76 -57.21
C ILE A 31 43.48 78.02 -58.27
N VAL A 32 43.17 77.86 -59.56
CA VAL A 32 44.14 78.06 -60.66
C VAL A 32 44.48 79.55 -60.81
N ASN A 33 43.47 80.42 -60.75
CA ASN A 33 43.62 81.87 -60.92
C ASN A 33 43.81 82.60 -59.59
N TRP A 34 44.32 81.92 -58.56
CA TRP A 34 44.48 82.51 -57.23
C TRP A 34 45.35 83.77 -57.22
N LYS A 35 46.38 83.83 -58.08
CA LYS A 35 47.26 85.01 -58.22
C LYS A 35 46.51 86.21 -58.78
N LEU A 36 45.63 85.98 -59.76
CA LEU A 36 44.78 87.02 -60.34
C LEU A 36 43.82 87.58 -59.29
N LEU A 37 43.14 86.69 -58.55
CA LEU A 37 42.24 87.08 -57.47
C LEU A 37 42.99 87.83 -56.36
N ALA A 38 44.15 87.32 -55.95
CA ALA A 38 44.96 87.96 -54.93
C ALA A 38 45.43 89.36 -55.37
N PHE A 39 45.89 89.50 -56.62
CA PHE A 39 46.29 90.79 -57.15
C PHE A 39 45.10 91.76 -57.26
N LEU A 40 43.95 91.30 -57.73
CA LEU A 40 42.74 92.11 -57.87
C LEU A 40 42.29 92.69 -56.52
N PHE A 41 42.18 91.83 -55.50
CA PHE A 41 41.64 92.22 -54.19
C PHE A 41 42.67 92.89 -53.26
N PHE A 42 43.95 92.48 -53.29
CA PHE A 42 44.95 92.94 -52.30
C PHE A 42 45.99 93.93 -52.84
N SER A 43 46.06 94.18 -54.16
CA SER A 43 46.99 95.18 -54.69
C SER A 43 46.61 96.61 -54.26
N ALA A 44 47.61 97.43 -53.91
CA ALA A 44 47.42 98.85 -53.57
C ALA A 44 47.35 99.78 -54.80
N GLN A 45 47.50 99.23 -56.01
CA GLN A 45 47.47 100.00 -57.26
C GLN A 45 46.09 100.61 -57.54
N SER A 46 46.05 101.69 -58.31
CA SER A 46 44.78 102.27 -58.77
C SER A 46 43.99 101.26 -59.61
N THR A 47 42.65 101.33 -59.60
CA THR A 47 41.78 100.39 -60.34
C THR A 47 42.14 100.29 -61.83
N LEU A 48 42.47 101.43 -62.46
CA LEU A 48 42.86 101.46 -63.87
C LEU A 48 44.20 100.74 -64.11
N THR A 49 45.18 100.97 -63.24
CA THR A 49 46.47 100.29 -63.30
C THR A 49 46.33 98.78 -63.06
N LYS A 50 45.45 98.36 -62.14
CA LYS A 50 45.16 96.94 -61.90
C LYS A 50 44.59 96.27 -63.16
N LEU A 51 43.62 96.89 -63.82
CA LEU A 51 43.00 96.33 -65.03
C LEU A 51 44.01 96.16 -66.17
N ASN A 52 44.86 97.17 -66.40
CA ASN A 52 45.90 97.07 -67.43
C ASN A 52 46.90 95.93 -67.16
N ILE A 53 47.32 95.78 -65.89
CA ILE A 53 48.24 94.70 -65.49
C ILE A 53 47.56 93.33 -65.60
N ILE A 54 46.28 93.24 -65.26
CA ILE A 54 45.49 92.01 -65.41
C ILE A 54 45.40 91.62 -66.87
N ASP A 55 45.11 92.58 -67.74
CA ASP A 55 44.95 92.31 -69.16
C ASP A 55 46.26 91.87 -69.82
N GLU A 56 47.38 92.48 -69.41
CA GLU A 56 48.70 92.14 -69.95
C GLU A 56 49.24 90.79 -69.41
N LYS A 57 49.04 90.49 -68.13
CA LYS A 57 49.74 89.38 -67.45
C LYS A 57 48.87 88.17 -67.13
N TYR A 58 47.55 88.30 -67.12
CA TYR A 58 46.62 87.27 -66.66
C TYR A 58 45.52 86.94 -67.68
N SER A 59 45.53 87.53 -68.87
CA SER A 59 44.56 87.23 -69.95
C SER A 59 44.89 86.01 -70.80
N ASP A 60 45.90 85.20 -70.44
CA ASP A 60 46.18 83.96 -71.19
C ASP A 60 44.97 83.00 -71.13
N PRO A 61 44.31 82.71 -72.28
CA PRO A 61 43.12 81.87 -72.31
C PRO A 61 43.34 80.46 -71.76
N LEU A 62 44.58 79.95 -71.84
CA LEU A 62 44.94 78.63 -71.35
C LEU A 62 44.77 78.54 -69.82
N HIS A 63 45.35 79.49 -69.10
CA HIS A 63 45.30 79.53 -67.64
C HIS A 63 43.95 80.03 -67.13
N LEU A 64 43.34 80.98 -67.85
CA LEU A 64 42.09 81.61 -67.44
C LEU A 64 40.89 80.67 -67.61
N TRP A 65 40.83 79.89 -68.69
CA TRP A 65 39.64 79.08 -69.02
C TRP A 65 39.92 77.60 -69.19
N ILE A 66 40.89 77.23 -70.03
CA ILE A 66 41.09 75.83 -70.44
C ILE A 66 41.53 74.95 -69.27
N LEU A 67 42.53 75.38 -68.51
CA LEU A 67 43.09 74.61 -67.40
C LEU A 67 42.07 74.40 -66.27
N PRO A 68 41.29 75.41 -65.82
CA PRO A 68 40.20 75.21 -64.88
C PRO A 68 39.11 74.25 -65.39
N ILE A 69 38.70 74.36 -66.66
CA ILE A 69 37.71 73.45 -67.25
C ILE A 69 38.26 72.02 -67.23
N PHE A 70 39.49 71.82 -67.66
CA PHE A 70 40.13 70.51 -67.72
C PHE A 70 40.25 69.86 -66.33
N ILE A 71 40.76 70.59 -65.33
CA ILE A 71 40.88 70.07 -63.96
C ILE A 71 39.50 69.81 -63.36
N SER A 72 38.50 70.67 -63.62
CA SER A 72 37.14 70.45 -63.12
C SER A 72 36.50 69.20 -63.73
N ALA A 73 36.74 68.92 -65.02
CA ALA A 73 36.30 67.70 -65.68
C ALA A 73 36.97 66.47 -65.06
N ILE A 74 38.30 66.50 -64.90
CA ILE A 74 39.04 65.42 -64.23
C ILE A 74 38.47 65.16 -62.84
N TYR A 75 38.28 66.21 -62.03
CA TYR A 75 37.75 66.06 -60.68
C TYR A 75 36.35 65.45 -60.68
N LEU A 76 35.46 65.92 -61.57
CA LEU A 76 34.09 65.42 -61.68
C LEU A 76 34.03 63.94 -62.08
N PHE A 77 34.95 63.46 -62.92
CA PHE A 77 35.03 62.06 -63.31
C PHE A 77 35.82 61.18 -62.34
N MET A 78 36.86 61.72 -61.71
CA MET A 78 37.75 60.97 -60.81
C MET A 78 37.16 60.81 -59.42
N MET A 79 36.39 61.77 -58.91
CA MET A 79 35.81 61.66 -57.57
C MET A 79 34.81 60.51 -57.41
N PRO A 80 33.85 60.29 -58.33
CA PRO A 80 32.94 59.15 -58.25
C PRO A 80 33.66 57.80 -58.26
N THR A 81 34.74 57.65 -59.03
CA THR A 81 35.49 56.40 -59.10
C THR A 81 36.27 56.13 -57.82
N LEU A 82 36.87 57.17 -57.21
CA LEU A 82 37.51 57.06 -55.91
C LEU A 82 36.53 56.70 -54.79
N ILE A 83 35.32 57.29 -54.80
CA ILE A 83 34.26 56.97 -53.83
C ILE A 83 33.81 55.52 -54.00
N ALA A 84 33.56 55.09 -55.24
CA ALA A 84 33.16 53.70 -55.53
C ALA A 84 34.21 52.69 -55.07
N PHE A 85 35.49 52.96 -55.35
CA PHE A 85 36.61 52.11 -54.90
C PHE A 85 36.67 52.01 -53.37
N ARG A 86 36.52 53.13 -52.66
CA ARG A 86 36.49 53.14 -51.19
C ARG A 86 35.31 52.32 -50.65
N ASP A 87 34.12 52.50 -51.23
CA ASP A 87 32.92 51.82 -50.77
C ASP A 87 33.00 50.30 -50.99
N GLU A 88 33.65 49.85 -52.07
CA GLU A 88 33.93 48.43 -52.30
C GLU A 88 34.86 47.84 -51.23
N GLN A 89 35.92 48.55 -50.85
CA GLN A 89 36.82 48.12 -49.77
C GLN A 89 36.10 48.02 -48.43
N ILE A 90 35.22 48.98 -48.12
CA ILE A 90 34.40 48.97 -46.91
C ILE A 90 33.42 47.78 -46.92
N LYS A 91 32.77 47.50 -48.06
CA LYS A 91 31.87 46.35 -48.21
C LYS A 91 32.61 45.03 -47.98
N GLY A 92 33.79 44.85 -48.57
CA GLY A 92 34.60 43.64 -48.37
C GLY A 92 35.01 43.46 -46.90
N ALA A 93 35.39 44.53 -46.21
CA ALA A 93 35.70 44.49 -44.78
C ALA A 93 34.47 44.10 -43.93
N LYS A 94 33.29 44.66 -44.22
CA LYS A 94 32.04 44.32 -43.52
C LYS A 94 31.62 42.87 -43.71
N ILE A 95 31.74 42.32 -44.93
CA ILE A 95 31.41 40.92 -45.20
C ILE A 95 32.32 39.99 -44.39
N ARG A 96 33.63 40.26 -44.34
CA ARG A 96 34.57 39.48 -43.52
C ARG A 96 34.27 39.57 -42.02
N ALA A 97 33.92 40.76 -41.53
CA ALA A 97 33.54 40.95 -40.14
C ALA A 97 32.27 40.13 -39.78
N LEU A 98 31.22 40.20 -40.61
CA LEU A 98 30.00 39.42 -40.40
C LEU A 98 30.25 37.91 -40.48
N ALA A 99 31.09 37.45 -41.42
CA ALA A 99 31.47 36.05 -41.51
C ALA A 99 32.22 35.57 -40.24
N SER A 100 33.15 36.38 -39.72
CA SER A 100 33.86 36.06 -38.48
C SER A 100 32.93 36.04 -37.26
N GLN A 101 31.97 36.97 -37.19
CA GLN A 101 30.98 36.99 -36.11
C GLN A 101 30.05 35.77 -36.18
N GLY A 102 29.59 35.40 -37.38
CA GLY A 102 28.78 34.20 -37.58
C GLY A 102 29.51 32.91 -37.20
N ALA A 103 30.81 32.82 -37.47
CA ALA A 103 31.64 31.68 -37.05
C ALA A 103 31.71 31.59 -35.50
N VAL A 104 31.98 32.71 -34.82
CA VAL A 104 32.03 32.78 -33.35
C VAL A 104 30.68 32.43 -32.72
N GLU A 105 29.57 32.90 -33.29
CA GLU A 105 28.24 32.56 -32.79
C GLU A 105 27.92 31.07 -32.97
N THR A 106 28.28 30.49 -34.12
CA THR A 106 28.08 29.06 -34.39
C THR A 106 28.83 28.21 -33.37
N GLU A 107 30.09 28.53 -33.09
CA GLU A 107 30.91 27.85 -32.07
C GLU A 107 30.30 27.99 -30.67
N ARG A 108 29.75 29.16 -30.33
CA ARG A 108 29.06 29.36 -29.06
C ARG A 108 27.81 28.47 -28.93
N TYR A 109 27.07 28.27 -30.01
CA TYR A 109 25.90 27.37 -30.01
C TYR A 109 26.30 25.90 -29.91
N THR A 110 27.38 25.48 -30.59
CA THR A 110 27.88 24.09 -30.47
C THR A 110 28.30 23.79 -29.03
N TYR A 111 29.03 24.70 -28.38
CA TYR A 111 29.39 24.54 -26.97
C TYR A 111 28.18 24.44 -26.05
N LYS A 112 27.13 25.24 -26.29
CA LYS A 112 25.88 25.16 -25.50
C LYS A 112 25.15 23.83 -25.72
N LEU A 113 25.13 23.33 -26.95
CA LEU A 113 24.52 22.05 -27.29
C LEU A 113 25.26 20.90 -26.59
N GLU A 114 26.59 20.87 -26.69
CA GLU A 114 27.42 19.87 -26.02
C GLU A 114 27.25 19.91 -24.50
N ALA A 115 27.20 21.10 -23.90
CA ALA A 115 26.96 21.27 -22.46
C ALA A 115 25.59 20.71 -22.05
N ALA A 116 24.53 21.00 -22.82
CA ALA A 116 23.19 20.49 -22.55
C ALA A 116 23.09 18.95 -22.70
N GLU A 117 23.76 18.38 -23.71
CA GLU A 117 23.82 16.92 -23.87
C GLU A 117 24.55 16.24 -22.71
N MET A 118 25.66 16.82 -22.24
CA MET A 118 26.40 16.31 -21.09
C MET A 118 25.57 16.39 -19.81
N GLU A 119 24.84 17.48 -19.58
CA GLU A 119 23.94 17.62 -18.44
C GLU A 119 22.79 16.59 -18.49
N HIS A 120 22.18 16.39 -19.64
CA HIS A 120 21.14 15.37 -19.83
C HIS A 120 21.66 13.94 -19.58
N ARG A 121 22.87 13.61 -20.05
CA ARG A 121 23.53 12.32 -19.75
C ARG A 121 23.79 12.17 -18.25
N LEU A 122 24.22 13.23 -17.56
CA LEU A 122 24.46 13.23 -16.12
C LEU A 122 23.14 13.05 -15.33
N LEU A 123 22.07 13.70 -15.75
CA LEU A 123 20.74 13.52 -15.19
C LEU A 123 20.23 12.09 -15.40
N ASN A 124 20.34 11.53 -16.60
CA ASN A 124 19.91 10.15 -16.86
C ASN A 124 20.70 9.12 -16.06
N THR A 125 22.02 9.31 -15.92
CA THR A 125 22.85 8.44 -15.06
C THR A 125 22.51 8.58 -13.59
N LYS A 126 22.22 9.79 -13.10
CA LYS A 126 21.72 10.02 -11.73
C LYS A 126 20.35 9.39 -11.49
N SER A 127 19.40 9.59 -12.41
CA SER A 127 18.06 9.02 -12.33
C SER A 127 18.10 7.49 -12.36
N GLY A 128 18.90 6.89 -13.25
CA GLY A 128 19.09 5.44 -13.29
C GLY A 128 19.75 4.88 -12.03
N ASN A 129 20.66 5.62 -11.40
CA ASN A 129 21.22 5.24 -10.11
C ASN A 129 20.19 5.33 -8.98
N LYS A 130 19.33 6.36 -8.99
CA LYS A 130 18.25 6.50 -8.01
C LYS A 130 17.23 5.36 -8.14
N GLU A 131 16.78 5.07 -9.36
CA GLU A 131 15.87 3.95 -9.62
C GLU A 131 16.49 2.62 -9.18
N ARG A 132 17.79 2.40 -9.45
CA ARG A 132 18.50 1.21 -8.94
C ARG A 132 18.56 1.19 -7.41
N GLN A 133 18.76 2.32 -6.75
CA GLN A 133 18.78 2.40 -5.29
C GLN A 133 17.39 2.12 -4.69
N ASP A 134 16.34 2.67 -5.29
CA ASP A 134 14.95 2.43 -4.88
C ASP A 134 14.60 0.94 -5.05
N LEU A 135 14.98 0.33 -6.18
CA LEU A 135 14.82 -1.12 -6.42
C LEU A 135 15.61 -1.98 -5.42
N LEU A 136 16.83 -1.58 -5.06
CA LEU A 136 17.63 -2.29 -4.04
C LEU A 136 16.98 -2.18 -2.65
N SER A 137 16.42 -1.02 -2.32
CA SER A 137 15.68 -0.84 -1.07
C SER A 137 14.43 -1.70 -1.04
N GLU A 138 13.66 -1.75 -2.13
CA GLU A 138 12.49 -2.60 -2.24
C GLU A 138 12.85 -4.09 -2.13
N LEU A 139 13.93 -4.51 -2.79
CA LEU A 139 14.44 -5.88 -2.71
C LEU A 139 14.80 -6.27 -1.28
N GLU A 140 15.45 -5.39 -0.52
CA GLU A 140 15.77 -5.65 0.89
C GLU A 140 14.49 -5.77 1.75
N THR A 141 13.51 -4.88 1.56
CA THR A 141 12.23 -4.97 2.30
C THR A 141 11.46 -6.26 2.00
N VAL A 142 11.44 -6.70 0.74
CA VAL A 142 10.79 -7.96 0.34
C VAL A 142 11.52 -9.15 0.96
N LYS A 143 12.86 -9.11 1.01
CA LYS A 143 13.67 -10.15 1.62
C LYS A 143 13.44 -10.24 3.13
N GLU A 144 13.40 -9.10 3.83
CA GLU A 144 13.06 -9.04 5.27
C GLU A 144 11.65 -9.60 5.55
N ALA A 145 10.67 -9.23 4.72
CA ALA A 145 9.30 -9.74 4.83
C ALA A 145 9.22 -11.26 4.58
N LEU A 146 9.99 -11.76 3.61
CA LEU A 146 10.08 -13.19 3.31
C LEU A 146 10.70 -13.96 4.49
N GLU A 147 11.82 -13.47 5.05
CA GLU A 147 12.46 -14.08 6.22
C GLU A 147 11.54 -14.10 7.44
N ALA A 148 10.81 -13.00 7.68
CA ALA A 148 9.81 -12.93 8.75
C ALA A 148 8.65 -13.93 8.55
N ALA A 149 8.13 -14.03 7.32
CA ALA A 149 7.07 -14.98 6.98
C ALA A 149 7.55 -16.44 7.11
N THR A 150 8.77 -16.75 6.66
CA THR A 150 9.37 -18.08 6.82
C THR A 150 9.54 -18.44 8.29
N LYS A 151 10.01 -17.50 9.12
CA LYS A 151 10.14 -17.69 10.56
C LYS A 151 8.79 -17.94 11.23
N HIS A 152 7.77 -17.17 10.88
CA HIS A 152 6.41 -17.34 11.39
C HIS A 152 5.81 -18.70 10.97
N ASN A 153 5.98 -19.11 9.72
CA ASN A 153 5.54 -20.42 9.24
C ASN A 153 6.25 -21.56 9.99
N HIS A 154 7.54 -21.42 10.28
CA HIS A 154 8.27 -22.40 11.08
C HIS A 154 7.68 -22.52 12.49
N GLN A 155 7.35 -21.40 13.14
CA GLN A 155 6.69 -21.40 14.45
C GLN A 155 5.32 -22.08 14.40
N LEU A 156 4.49 -21.79 13.39
CA LEU A 156 3.19 -22.45 13.22
C LEU A 156 3.33 -23.96 13.00
N ILE A 157 4.34 -24.39 12.23
CA ILE A 157 4.61 -25.82 12.03
C ILE A 157 4.94 -26.50 13.36
N GLU A 158 5.79 -25.89 14.19
CA GLU A 158 6.11 -26.44 15.51
C GLU A 158 4.92 -26.44 16.46
N GLU A 159 4.08 -25.40 16.46
CA GLU A 159 2.85 -25.37 17.24
C GLU A 159 1.86 -26.46 16.81
N VAL A 160 1.67 -26.66 15.51
CA VAL A 160 0.83 -27.73 14.97
C VAL A 160 1.37 -29.11 15.35
N LYS A 161 2.69 -29.31 15.29
CA LYS A 161 3.32 -30.57 15.74
C LYS A 161 3.05 -30.83 17.23
N HIS A 162 3.21 -29.83 18.08
CA HIS A 162 2.95 -29.96 19.52
C HIS A 162 1.48 -30.31 19.79
N LYS A 163 0.54 -29.54 19.20
CA LYS A 163 -0.90 -29.81 19.33
C LYS A 163 -1.30 -31.20 18.81
N THR A 164 -0.66 -31.65 17.74
CA THR A 164 -0.88 -32.99 17.18
C THR A 164 -0.38 -34.07 18.14
N ALA A 165 0.79 -33.88 18.76
CA ALA A 165 1.30 -34.79 19.78
C ALA A 165 0.40 -34.83 21.04
N ASP A 166 -0.09 -33.67 21.49
CA ASP A 166 -1.04 -33.58 22.61
C ASP A 166 -2.35 -34.29 22.29
N TYR A 167 -2.87 -34.11 21.07
CA TYR A 167 -4.08 -34.79 20.60
C TYR A 167 -3.93 -36.31 20.64
N TYR A 168 -2.81 -36.85 20.15
CA TYR A 168 -2.57 -38.31 20.20
C TYR A 168 -2.41 -38.82 21.63
N THR A 169 -1.75 -38.07 22.51
CA THR A 169 -1.65 -38.40 23.94
C THR A 169 -3.03 -38.45 24.60
N CYS A 170 -3.85 -37.42 24.37
CA CYS A 170 -5.22 -37.36 24.87
C CYS A 170 -6.09 -38.52 24.33
N GLN A 171 -5.98 -38.80 23.03
CA GLN A 171 -6.69 -39.91 22.39
C GLN A 171 -6.29 -41.27 22.99
N ASN A 172 -5.01 -41.50 23.27
CA ASN A 172 -4.55 -42.73 23.90
C ASN A 172 -5.06 -42.85 25.34
N ASN A 173 -5.01 -41.77 26.12
CA ASN A 173 -5.57 -41.74 27.48
C ASN A 173 -7.07 -42.01 27.49
N LEU A 174 -7.82 -41.48 26.51
CA LEU A 174 -9.25 -41.71 26.38
C LEU A 174 -9.56 -43.17 26.06
N LYS A 175 -8.82 -43.79 25.13
CA LYS A 175 -8.93 -45.24 24.83
C LYS A 175 -8.58 -46.10 26.04
N GLU A 176 -7.58 -45.71 26.83
CA GLU A 176 -7.22 -46.43 28.06
C GLU A 176 -8.33 -46.33 29.11
N ASN A 177 -8.92 -45.14 29.27
CA ASN A 177 -10.06 -44.92 30.17
C ASN A 177 -11.31 -45.68 29.72
N GLU A 178 -11.62 -45.70 28.42
CA GLU A 178 -12.71 -46.52 27.86
C GLU A 178 -12.50 -48.00 28.18
N LYS A 179 -11.26 -48.50 28.04
CA LYS A 179 -10.92 -49.88 28.40
C LYS A 179 -11.12 -50.15 29.89
N LYS A 180 -10.64 -49.25 30.77
CA LYS A 180 -10.84 -49.36 32.23
C LYS A 180 -12.32 -49.34 32.61
N MET A 181 -13.11 -48.47 31.98
CA MET A 181 -14.56 -48.44 32.17
C MET A 181 -15.22 -49.75 31.76
N LEU A 182 -14.82 -50.33 30.63
CA LEU A 182 -15.36 -51.61 30.16
C LEU A 182 -15.00 -52.75 31.12
N GLU A 183 -13.77 -52.76 31.65
CA GLU A 183 -13.33 -53.72 32.67
C GLU A 183 -14.15 -53.58 33.96
N LEU A 184 -14.40 -52.35 34.43
CA LEU A 184 -15.26 -52.09 35.59
C LEU A 184 -16.71 -52.51 35.37
N LEU A 185 -17.26 -52.26 34.17
CA LEU A 185 -18.64 -52.58 33.83
C LEU A 185 -18.84 -54.11 33.74
N ASN A 186 -17.90 -54.83 33.13
CA ASN A 186 -17.89 -56.29 33.13
C ASN A 186 -17.74 -56.86 34.55
N GLY A 187 -16.93 -56.22 35.40
CA GLY A 187 -16.81 -56.58 36.82
C GLY A 187 -18.12 -56.43 37.57
N ALA A 188 -18.79 -55.27 37.43
CA ALA A 188 -20.08 -55.01 38.04
C ALA A 188 -21.17 -55.97 37.53
N GLU A 189 -21.20 -56.25 36.22
CA GLU A 189 -22.13 -57.23 35.64
C GLU A 189 -21.94 -58.62 36.26
N LYS A 190 -20.69 -59.07 36.41
CA LYS A 190 -20.38 -60.33 37.09
C LYS A 190 -20.88 -60.34 38.54
N ASP A 191 -20.61 -59.28 39.31
CA ASP A 191 -21.07 -59.15 40.69
C ASP A 191 -22.60 -59.16 40.79
N PHE A 192 -23.29 -58.50 39.85
CA PHE A 192 -24.75 -58.54 39.77
C PHE A 192 -25.28 -59.94 39.45
N THR A 193 -24.68 -60.67 38.52
CA THR A 193 -25.08 -62.05 38.21
C THR A 193 -24.85 -62.99 39.40
N GLU A 194 -23.76 -62.79 40.15
CA GLU A 194 -23.50 -63.53 41.38
C GLU A 194 -24.54 -63.20 42.46
N LEU A 195 -24.86 -61.92 42.65
CA LEU A 195 -25.87 -61.49 43.61
C LEU A 195 -27.27 -62.02 43.25
N ASP A 196 -27.66 -61.96 41.98
CA ASP A 196 -28.93 -62.51 41.49
C ASP A 196 -29.02 -64.02 41.75
N SER A 197 -27.92 -64.76 41.52
CA SER A 197 -27.86 -66.19 41.83
C SER A 197 -28.02 -66.48 43.33
N LYS A 198 -27.42 -65.67 44.21
CA LYS A 198 -27.55 -65.76 45.66
C LYS A 198 -28.97 -65.43 46.13
N ILE A 199 -29.60 -64.41 45.56
CA ILE A 199 -30.99 -64.05 45.87
C ILE A 199 -31.91 -65.20 45.46
N LYS A 200 -31.77 -65.75 44.25
CA LYS A 200 -32.56 -66.89 43.78
C LYS A 200 -32.42 -68.11 44.70
N ALA A 201 -31.20 -68.46 45.11
CA ALA A 201 -30.96 -69.54 46.05
C ALA A 201 -31.68 -69.30 47.39
N ARG A 202 -31.59 -68.08 47.94
CA ARG A 202 -32.23 -67.74 49.22
C ARG A 202 -33.75 -67.69 49.14
N CYS A 203 -34.32 -67.26 48.01
CA CYS A 203 -35.76 -67.35 47.76
C CYS A 203 -36.21 -68.82 47.76
N GLN A 204 -35.49 -69.71 47.07
CA GLN A 204 -35.80 -71.15 47.07
C GLN A 204 -35.73 -71.78 48.47
N GLU A 205 -34.73 -71.41 49.27
CA GLU A 205 -34.62 -71.84 50.67
C GLU A 205 -35.81 -71.34 51.50
N THR A 206 -36.23 -70.09 51.29
CA THR A 206 -37.36 -69.48 52.00
C THR A 206 -38.68 -70.12 51.59
N ASP A 207 -38.89 -70.36 50.29
CA ASP A 207 -40.05 -71.07 49.75
C ASP A 207 -40.13 -72.48 50.32
N ALA A 208 -39.02 -73.23 50.34
CA ALA A 208 -38.95 -74.56 50.93
C ALA A 208 -39.24 -74.54 52.44
N SER A 209 -38.72 -73.55 53.17
CA SER A 209 -39.03 -73.36 54.59
C SER A 209 -40.50 -73.00 54.82
N MET A 210 -41.10 -72.21 53.93
CA MET A 210 -42.50 -71.82 54.01
C MET A 210 -43.43 -72.99 53.71
N ASP A 211 -43.12 -73.79 52.68
CA ASP A 211 -43.83 -75.04 52.36
C ASP A 211 -43.78 -76.03 53.53
N PHE A 212 -42.62 -76.13 54.19
CA PHE A 212 -42.47 -76.95 55.39
C PHE A 212 -43.38 -76.47 56.54
N LEU A 213 -43.37 -75.16 56.84
CA LEU A 213 -44.23 -74.58 57.88
C LEU A 213 -45.72 -74.73 57.56
N LEU A 214 -46.12 -74.58 56.29
CA LEU A 214 -47.49 -74.81 55.84
C LEU A 214 -47.91 -76.26 56.08
N LEU A 215 -47.04 -77.22 55.75
CA LEU A 215 -47.29 -78.64 56.00
C LEU A 215 -47.42 -78.95 57.49
N GLU A 216 -46.58 -78.34 58.33
CA GLU A 216 -46.64 -78.50 59.79
C GLU A 216 -47.92 -77.91 60.38
N TYR A 217 -48.32 -76.72 59.92
CA TYR A 217 -49.59 -76.10 60.28
C TYR A 217 -50.80 -76.95 59.87
N GLU A 218 -50.78 -77.54 58.67
CA GLU A 218 -51.83 -78.47 58.21
C GLU A 218 -51.94 -79.73 59.08
N LYS A 219 -50.81 -80.28 59.54
CA LYS A 219 -50.80 -81.42 60.48
C LYS A 219 -51.44 -81.03 61.81
N LEU A 220 -51.04 -79.90 62.38
CA LEU A 220 -51.63 -79.37 63.62
C LEU A 220 -53.13 -79.13 63.49
N LEU A 221 -53.58 -78.57 62.36
CA LEU A 221 -55.00 -78.40 62.08
C LEU A 221 -55.77 -79.73 62.04
N LYS A 222 -55.18 -80.80 61.47
CA LYS A 222 -55.78 -82.14 61.46
C LYS A 222 -55.87 -82.73 62.87
N GLU A 223 -54.82 -82.61 63.67
CA GLU A 223 -54.80 -83.06 65.06
C GLU A 223 -55.82 -82.31 65.91
N PHE A 224 -55.88 -80.99 65.78
CA PHE A 224 -56.86 -80.17 66.47
C PHE A 224 -58.30 -80.54 66.09
N LYS A 225 -58.58 -80.78 64.80
CA LYS A 225 -59.89 -81.26 64.34
C LYS A 225 -60.24 -82.63 64.93
N LYS A 226 -59.27 -83.55 65.01
CA LYS A 226 -59.45 -84.87 65.62
C LYS A 226 -59.73 -84.76 67.13
N GLN A 227 -58.97 -83.95 67.84
CA GLN A 227 -59.18 -83.69 69.27
C GLN A 227 -60.54 -83.02 69.52
N LYS A 228 -60.96 -82.11 68.64
CA LYS A 228 -62.30 -81.50 68.67
C LYS A 228 -63.41 -82.53 68.43
N SER A 229 -63.24 -83.51 67.53
CA SER A 229 -64.23 -84.57 67.34
C SER A 229 -64.29 -85.54 68.51
N GLU A 230 -63.13 -85.93 69.08
CA GLU A 230 -63.05 -86.77 70.27
C GLU A 230 -63.72 -86.11 71.49
N THR A 231 -63.45 -84.83 71.73
CA THR A 231 -64.11 -84.05 72.79
C THR A 231 -65.60 -83.90 72.52
N SER A 232 -66.03 -83.71 71.27
CA SER A 232 -67.46 -83.69 70.92
C SER A 232 -68.15 -85.02 71.21
N ILE A 233 -67.49 -86.17 70.96
CA ILE A 233 -68.02 -87.51 71.29
C ILE A 233 -68.12 -87.67 72.82
N LEU A 234 -67.06 -87.30 73.56
CA LEU A 234 -67.03 -87.31 75.02
C LEU A 234 -68.14 -86.46 75.63
N VAL A 235 -68.39 -85.26 75.09
CA VAL A 235 -69.50 -84.39 75.51
C VAL A 235 -70.85 -85.02 75.18
N SER A 236 -70.99 -85.67 74.02
CA SER A 236 -72.17 -86.45 73.65
C SER A 236 -72.43 -87.58 74.66
N ASP A 237 -71.40 -88.32 75.04
CA ASP A 237 -71.51 -89.49 75.91
C ASP A 237 -71.73 -89.08 77.37
N LEU A 238 -71.10 -87.99 77.83
CA LEU A 238 -71.44 -87.31 79.07
C LEU A 238 -72.91 -86.88 79.07
N ASN A 239 -73.40 -86.26 77.99
CA ASN A 239 -74.79 -85.85 77.87
C ASN A 239 -75.76 -87.03 77.92
N LYS A 240 -75.42 -88.19 77.33
CA LYS A 240 -76.19 -89.44 77.43
C LYS A 240 -76.17 -89.99 78.86
N LEU A 241 -75.03 -89.94 79.56
CA LEU A 241 -74.91 -90.35 80.97
C LEU A 241 -75.70 -89.44 81.92
N THR A 242 -75.85 -88.15 81.61
CA THR A 242 -76.76 -87.25 82.36
C THR A 242 -78.24 -87.45 82.04
N LYS A 243 -78.60 -88.07 80.91
CA LYS A 243 -80.00 -88.36 80.52
C LYS A 243 -80.47 -89.75 80.95
N ALA A 244 -79.57 -90.65 81.33
CA ALA A 244 -79.89 -91.89 82.03
C ALA A 244 -79.83 -91.61 83.55
N ASP A 245 -80.99 -91.53 84.18
CA ASP A 245 -81.15 -91.12 85.59
C ASP A 245 -80.18 -91.80 86.58
N GLN A 246 -79.75 -91.00 87.58
CA GLN A 246 -79.03 -91.37 88.82
C GLN A 246 -77.48 -91.42 88.81
N ILE A 247 -76.81 -90.29 88.58
CA ILE A 247 -75.47 -90.07 89.19
C ILE A 247 -75.38 -88.67 89.84
N PRO A 248 -75.04 -88.55 91.14
CA PRO A 248 -74.87 -87.26 91.81
C PRO A 248 -73.68 -86.45 91.26
N SER A 249 -73.86 -85.14 91.12
CA SER A 249 -72.90 -84.17 90.54
C SER A 249 -71.47 -84.23 91.11
N SER A 250 -71.29 -84.80 92.31
CA SER A 250 -69.97 -84.98 92.94
C SER A 250 -69.07 -86.00 92.23
N LYS A 251 -69.62 -86.99 91.51
CA LYS A 251 -68.81 -87.96 90.73
C LYS A 251 -68.39 -87.41 89.36
N ILE A 252 -69.18 -86.54 88.75
CA ILE A 252 -68.88 -85.89 87.46
C ILE A 252 -67.70 -84.91 87.63
N LEU A 253 -67.65 -84.18 88.75
CA LEU A 253 -66.56 -83.28 89.11
C LEU A 253 -65.20 -83.99 89.24
N ASN A 254 -65.17 -85.23 89.72
CA ASN A 254 -63.92 -85.99 89.89
C ASN A 254 -63.37 -86.52 88.55
N ILE A 255 -64.24 -86.85 87.59
CA ILE A 255 -63.84 -87.26 86.23
C ILE A 255 -63.37 -86.04 85.41
N LEU A 256 -64.07 -84.90 85.53
CA LEU A 256 -63.65 -83.63 84.92
C LEU A 256 -62.36 -83.09 85.54
N ALA A 257 -62.14 -83.23 86.84
CA ALA A 257 -60.88 -82.84 87.47
C ALA A 257 -59.70 -83.69 86.96
N LYS A 258 -59.89 -85.00 86.76
CA LYS A 258 -58.81 -85.89 86.28
C LYS A 258 -58.47 -85.72 84.80
N ASN A 259 -59.47 -85.47 83.94
CA ASN A 259 -59.27 -85.36 82.49
C ASN A 259 -59.08 -83.91 82.02
N GLY A 260 -59.74 -82.93 82.66
CA GLY A 260 -59.60 -81.51 82.34
C GLY A 260 -58.21 -80.96 82.69
N LEU A 261 -57.61 -81.39 83.81
CA LEU A 261 -56.23 -81.03 84.14
C LEU A 261 -55.22 -81.61 83.16
N LYS A 262 -55.49 -82.78 82.57
CA LYS A 262 -54.62 -83.36 81.53
C LYS A 262 -54.70 -82.58 80.22
N ALA A 263 -55.92 -82.19 79.80
CA ALA A 263 -56.10 -81.36 78.61
C ALA A 263 -55.48 -79.96 78.76
N ILE A 264 -55.56 -79.34 79.94
CA ILE A 264 -54.90 -78.06 80.22
C ILE A 264 -53.38 -78.22 80.26
N ARG A 265 -52.84 -79.29 80.85
CA ARG A 265 -51.40 -79.57 80.88
C ARG A 265 -50.83 -79.76 79.47
N ASP A 266 -51.53 -80.49 78.61
CA ASP A 266 -51.06 -80.78 77.25
C ASP A 266 -51.21 -79.54 76.33
N ALA A 267 -52.17 -78.65 76.59
CA ALA A 267 -52.28 -77.35 75.90
C ALA A 267 -51.19 -76.34 76.30
N VAL A 268 -50.75 -76.36 77.56
CA VAL A 268 -49.66 -75.49 78.05
C VAL A 268 -48.29 -75.94 77.51
N LEU A 269 -48.06 -77.24 77.35
CA LEU A 269 -46.81 -77.78 76.75
C LEU A 269 -46.69 -77.54 75.24
N PHE A 270 -47.76 -77.15 74.55
CA PHE A 270 -47.76 -76.87 73.11
C PHE A 270 -47.44 -75.41 72.77
N THR A 271 -47.31 -74.53 73.78
CA THR A 271 -47.08 -73.07 73.61
C THR A 271 -45.72 -72.59 74.13
N SER A 272 -44.87 -73.52 74.56
CA SER A 272 -43.48 -73.31 75.01
C SER A 272 -42.52 -74.11 74.15
#